data_AF-A0A1E4M847-F1
#
_entry.id   AF-A0A1E4M847-F1
#
_cell.length_a   1.000
_cell.length_b   1.000
_cell.length_c   1.000
_cell.angle_alpha   90.00
_cell.angle_beta   90.00
_cell.angle_gamma   90.00
#
_symmetry.space_group_name_H-M   'P 1'
#
loop_
_entity.id
_entity.type
_entity.pdbx_description
1 polymer ?
#
loop_
_entity_poly.entity_id
_entity_poly.type
_entity_poly.pdbx_seq_one_letter_code
_entity_poly.pdbx_strand_id
1 'polypeptide(L)'
;MPTEDELRQLFGRADDAPNRLDAASIVRRSRARRLPRQLAAGAIGALAVAGISVLSVQSLAAPPAPSSMVAGEAFDQSAPAPELDSIKRAPADKVNLCTGTLAELAPSQYGLQLDVEFPATAPVGTEPVTGTVRLTNTSDREVVGSTPLRPSLTVSQDGTVLWHSNGVTLLALVEVDLQPGESLTYETTFTPVLCGVEDDLGDAFREGLPALGAGDYDLSAVIDFTADPSMGQESPELDLVSGPTSTIRLG
;
A
#
# COMPACT_ATOMS: atom_id res chain seq x y z
N MET A 1 -22.58 50.13 20.24
CA MET A 1 -21.25 49.81 19.70
C MET A 1 -20.28 49.79 20.85
N PRO A 2 -19.37 48.80 20.95
CA PRO A 2 -18.35 48.79 22.00
C PRO A 2 -17.41 49.99 21.84
N THR A 3 -16.90 50.47 22.97
CA THR A 3 -16.00 51.61 23.06
C THR A 3 -14.55 51.21 22.80
N GLU A 4 -13.68 52.20 22.51
CA GLU A 4 -12.28 51.93 22.19
C GLU A 4 -11.52 51.27 23.38
N ASP A 5 -11.87 51.62 24.62
CA ASP A 5 -11.28 51.01 25.81
C ASP A 5 -11.73 49.55 26.02
N GLU A 6 -12.97 49.19 25.65
CA GLU A 6 -13.42 47.78 25.66
C GLU A 6 -12.65 46.94 24.64
N LEU A 7 -12.39 47.48 23.44
CA LEU A 7 -11.56 46.83 22.44
C LEU A 7 -10.11 46.66 22.92
N ARG A 8 -9.53 47.69 23.57
CA ARG A 8 -8.19 47.62 24.16
C ARG A 8 -8.10 46.58 25.29
N GLN A 9 -9.14 46.39 26.11
CA GLN A 9 -9.16 45.33 27.12
C GLN A 9 -9.34 43.92 26.53
N LEU A 10 -10.05 43.78 25.41
CA LEU A 10 -10.20 42.50 24.70
C LEU A 10 -8.90 42.03 24.04
N PHE A 11 -8.13 42.94 23.44
CA PHE A 11 -6.84 42.61 22.81
C PHE A 11 -5.63 42.72 23.76
N GLY A 12 -5.80 43.31 24.95
CA GLY A 12 -4.71 43.56 25.92
C GLY A 12 -4.25 42.36 26.77
N ARG A 13 -4.86 41.18 26.66
CA ARG A 13 -4.47 39.96 27.40
C ARG A 13 -3.63 38.99 26.58
N ALA A 14 -2.56 39.47 25.95
CA ALA A 14 -1.67 38.64 25.13
C ALA A 14 -0.45 38.06 25.87
N ASP A 15 -0.15 38.49 27.10
CA ASP A 15 1.12 38.16 27.79
C ASP A 15 1.05 37.11 28.91
N ASP A 16 -0.14 36.61 29.25
CA ASP A 16 -0.34 35.69 30.39
C ASP A 16 -0.92 34.33 29.97
N ALA A 17 -0.33 33.72 28.93
CA ALA A 17 -0.64 32.37 28.48
C ALA A 17 0.30 31.34 29.13
N PRO A 18 -0.21 30.32 29.86
CA PRO A 18 0.62 29.40 30.67
C PRO A 18 1.47 28.40 29.87
N ASN A 19 1.50 28.49 28.54
CA ASN A 19 2.24 27.59 27.63
C ASN A 19 3.15 28.35 26.65
N ARG A 20 4.02 29.25 27.17
CA ARG A 20 5.15 29.77 26.37
C ARG A 20 6.19 28.66 26.17
N LEU A 21 6.13 28.02 24.99
CA LEU A 21 7.13 27.06 24.52
C LEU A 21 8.52 27.73 24.44
N ASP A 22 9.42 27.38 25.36
CA ASP A 22 10.81 27.84 25.32
C ASP A 22 11.56 27.18 24.14
N ALA A 23 11.57 27.87 23.01
CA ALA A 23 12.28 27.46 21.80
C ALA A 23 13.78 27.27 22.03
N ALA A 24 14.41 28.01 22.95
CA ALA A 24 15.82 27.83 23.28
C ALA A 24 16.06 26.50 24.02
N SER A 25 15.14 26.07 24.89
CA SER A 25 15.20 24.73 25.50
C SER A 25 15.07 23.61 24.45
N ILE A 26 14.18 23.78 23.45
CA ILE A 26 13.94 22.79 22.40
C ILE A 26 15.18 22.67 21.49
N VAL A 27 15.76 23.79 21.06
CA VAL A 27 16.99 23.82 20.24
C VAL A 27 18.19 23.26 21.00
N ARG A 28 18.32 23.54 22.30
CA ARG A 28 19.38 22.96 23.14
C ARG A 28 19.22 21.44 23.27
N ARG A 29 17.98 20.95 23.45
CA ARG A 29 17.67 19.51 23.57
C ARG A 29 17.82 18.76 22.25
N SER A 30 17.61 19.40 21.10
CA SER A 30 17.86 18.79 19.78
C SER A 30 19.35 18.73 19.45
N ARG A 31 20.13 19.78 19.75
CA ARG A 31 21.60 19.77 19.58
C ARG A 31 22.29 18.71 20.43
N ALA A 32 21.85 18.49 21.67
CA ALA A 32 22.41 17.45 22.55
C ALA A 32 22.28 16.03 21.99
N ARG A 33 21.26 15.75 21.14
CA ARG A 33 21.08 14.45 20.47
C ARG A 33 21.83 14.34 19.13
N ARG A 34 22.35 15.45 18.60
CA ARG A 34 23.05 15.53 17.31
C ARG A 34 24.58 15.68 17.46
N LEU A 35 25.15 15.19 18.55
CA LEU A 35 26.60 14.99 18.70
C LEU A 35 26.97 13.62 18.10
N PRO A 36 27.56 13.56 16.90
CA PRO A 36 27.92 12.28 16.30
C PRO A 36 29.16 11.73 17.02
N ARG A 37 29.11 10.45 17.41
CA ARG A 37 30.26 9.72 17.97
C ARG A 37 31.28 9.35 16.87
N GLN A 38 31.88 10.35 16.24
CA GLN A 38 32.97 10.18 15.28
C GLN A 38 34.32 10.02 16.00
N LEU A 39 34.52 8.88 16.64
CA LEU A 39 35.83 8.43 17.15
C LEU A 39 36.00 6.92 16.87
N ALA A 40 36.20 6.58 15.59
CA ALA A 40 36.64 5.25 15.15
C ALA A 40 37.22 5.30 13.72
N ALA A 41 38.32 6.02 13.53
CA ALA A 41 39.11 5.93 12.30
C ALA A 41 40.43 5.20 12.60
N GLY A 42 40.53 3.94 12.17
CA GLY A 42 41.71 3.09 12.29
C GLY A 42 41.95 2.31 11.00
N ALA A 43 43.17 2.36 10.45
CA ALA A 43 43.58 1.70 9.19
C ALA A 43 43.70 0.16 9.37
N ILE A 44 43.64 -0.70 8.34
CA ILE A 44 44.62 -1.02 7.24
C ILE A 44 43.90 -2.01 6.27
N GLY A 45 44.16 -2.16 4.96
CA GLY A 45 45.05 -1.45 4.02
C GLY A 45 45.58 -2.34 2.86
N ALA A 46 46.19 -1.72 1.84
CA ALA A 46 47.18 -2.26 0.87
C ALA A 46 46.78 -3.18 -0.33
N LEU A 47 46.63 -2.54 -1.51
CA LEU A 47 47.35 -2.78 -2.80
C LEU A 47 47.47 -4.20 -3.46
N ALA A 48 46.85 -4.34 -4.65
CA ALA A 48 47.35 -5.08 -5.84
C ALA A 48 46.61 -4.55 -7.10
N VAL A 49 47.20 -3.74 -8.00
CA VAL A 49 48.13 -4.05 -9.10
C VAL A 49 47.49 -4.73 -10.33
N ALA A 50 47.24 -3.89 -11.35
CA ALA A 50 47.31 -4.11 -12.81
C ALA A 50 46.67 -5.35 -13.49
N GLY A 51 45.77 -5.05 -14.45
CA GLY A 51 45.30 -5.99 -15.46
C GLY A 51 44.68 -5.28 -16.66
N ILE A 52 45.49 -4.59 -17.48
CA ILE A 52 45.03 -4.08 -18.79
C ILE A 52 45.25 -5.18 -19.83
N SER A 53 44.16 -5.66 -20.42
CA SER A 53 44.19 -6.48 -21.64
C SER A 53 43.28 -5.84 -22.68
N VAL A 54 43.79 -5.67 -23.90
CA VAL A 54 43.09 -5.01 -25.02
C VAL A 54 43.09 -5.95 -26.21
N LEU A 55 42.00 -5.92 -26.99
CA LEU A 55 41.83 -6.49 -28.33
C LEU A 55 41.78 -8.02 -28.45
N SER A 56 40.63 -8.52 -28.91
CA SER A 56 40.55 -9.09 -30.26
C SER A 56 39.10 -9.13 -30.77
N VAL A 57 38.83 -8.43 -31.89
CA VAL A 57 37.62 -8.63 -32.71
C VAL A 57 37.83 -9.81 -33.65
N GLN A 58 36.89 -10.75 -33.68
CA GLN A 58 36.60 -11.54 -34.88
C GLN A 58 35.11 -11.85 -34.97
N SER A 59 34.52 -11.54 -36.12
CA SER A 59 33.15 -11.94 -36.48
C SER A 59 33.22 -13.05 -37.51
N LEU A 60 32.47 -14.14 -37.32
CA LEU A 60 32.04 -15.01 -38.43
C LEU A 60 30.79 -15.80 -38.02
N ALA A 61 29.88 -16.04 -38.97
CA ALA A 61 28.59 -16.67 -38.73
C ALA A 61 28.42 -17.92 -39.60
N ALA A 62 27.83 -19.00 -39.06
CA ALA A 62 27.04 -20.06 -39.73
C ALA A 62 26.75 -21.26 -38.78
N PRO A 63 25.72 -22.11 -39.03
CA PRO A 63 25.11 -23.03 -38.04
C PRO A 63 25.15 -24.54 -38.46
N PRO A 64 24.35 -25.49 -37.90
CA PRO A 64 24.29 -25.96 -36.50
C PRO A 64 24.33 -27.53 -36.31
N ALA A 65 24.58 -27.98 -35.06
CA ALA A 65 24.19 -29.29 -34.45
C ALA A 65 24.84 -30.63 -34.97
N PRO A 66 24.77 -31.78 -34.25
CA PRO A 66 24.47 -32.05 -32.82
C PRO A 66 25.47 -33.01 -32.07
N SER A 67 25.31 -33.07 -30.73
CA SER A 67 25.55 -34.22 -29.81
C SER A 67 26.96 -34.70 -29.36
N SER A 68 27.10 -34.72 -28.01
CA SER A 68 27.75 -35.74 -27.14
C SER A 68 29.22 -35.59 -26.66
N MET A 69 29.32 -35.23 -25.37
CA MET A 69 30.26 -35.69 -24.32
C MET A 69 31.78 -35.46 -24.48
N VAL A 70 32.28 -34.43 -23.78
CA VAL A 70 33.55 -34.47 -23.02
C VAL A 70 33.28 -33.91 -21.62
N ALA A 71 33.94 -34.48 -20.61
CA ALA A 71 33.74 -34.17 -19.20
C ALA A 71 34.69 -33.06 -18.69
N GLY A 72 34.23 -32.34 -17.67
CA GLY A 72 35.10 -31.64 -16.71
C GLY A 72 35.44 -30.19 -17.05
N GLU A 73 34.60 -29.28 -16.57
CA GLU A 73 35.07 -28.06 -15.88
C GLU A 73 33.91 -27.55 -15.01
N ALA A 74 34.11 -27.59 -13.69
CA ALA A 74 33.12 -27.12 -12.73
C ALA A 74 33.16 -25.60 -12.68
N PHE A 75 32.36 -24.95 -13.52
CA PHE A 75 32.04 -23.54 -13.36
C PHE A 75 31.15 -23.39 -12.12
N ASP A 76 31.79 -23.16 -10.97
CA ASP A 76 31.14 -22.62 -9.78
C ASP A 76 30.65 -21.21 -10.10
N GLN A 77 29.46 -21.15 -10.68
CA GLN A 77 28.75 -19.91 -10.99
C GLN A 77 27.84 -19.54 -9.82
N SER A 78 28.39 -19.63 -8.59
CA SER A 78 27.88 -18.93 -7.41
C SER A 78 28.13 -17.41 -7.56
N ALA A 79 27.60 -16.83 -8.64
CA ALA A 79 27.27 -15.42 -8.63
C ALA A 79 26.24 -15.24 -7.50
N PRO A 80 26.46 -14.33 -6.53
CA PRO A 80 25.40 -14.01 -5.58
C PRO A 80 24.20 -13.56 -6.42
N ALA A 81 23.06 -14.21 -6.20
CA ALA A 81 21.80 -13.65 -6.69
C ALA A 81 21.74 -12.19 -6.19
N PRO A 82 21.26 -11.23 -7.01
CA PRO A 82 20.99 -9.91 -6.47
C PRO A 82 20.12 -10.10 -5.24
N GLU A 83 20.57 -9.61 -4.09
CA GLU A 83 19.73 -9.64 -2.90
C GLU A 83 18.42 -8.98 -3.30
N LEU A 84 17.32 -9.71 -3.13
CA LEU A 84 15.98 -9.19 -3.36
C LEU A 84 15.68 -8.22 -2.22
N ASP A 85 16.32 -7.04 -2.29
CA ASP A 85 16.03 -5.85 -1.50
C ASP A 85 14.52 -5.60 -1.62
N SER A 86 13.80 -6.14 -0.63
CA SER A 86 12.34 -6.23 -0.50
C SER A 86 11.58 -5.91 -1.80
N ILE A 87 11.12 -6.93 -2.54
CA ILE A 87 10.09 -6.71 -3.57
C ILE A 87 8.89 -6.11 -2.84
N LYS A 88 8.76 -4.78 -2.92
CA LYS A 88 7.79 -4.03 -2.14
C LYS A 88 6.41 -4.33 -2.71
N ARG A 89 5.67 -5.18 -2.00
CA ARG A 89 4.27 -5.51 -2.28
C ARG A 89 3.50 -4.22 -2.53
N ALA A 90 2.67 -4.20 -3.58
CA ALA A 90 1.82 -3.05 -3.86
C ALA A 90 0.85 -2.83 -2.68
N PRO A 91 0.62 -1.58 -2.23
CA PRO A 91 -0.43 -1.29 -1.26
C PRO A 91 -1.81 -1.60 -1.85
N ALA A 92 -2.81 -1.84 -0.99
CA ALA A 92 -4.14 -2.26 -1.40
C ALA A 92 -4.79 -1.39 -2.51
N ASP A 93 -4.55 -0.08 -2.51
CA ASP A 93 -5.11 0.88 -3.49
C ASP A 93 -4.42 0.83 -4.87
N LYS A 94 -3.30 0.10 -5.00
CA LYS A 94 -2.52 -0.07 -6.24
C LYS A 94 -2.44 -1.52 -6.72
N VAL A 95 -3.21 -2.43 -6.11
CA VAL A 95 -3.30 -3.84 -6.56
C VAL A 95 -4.09 -3.95 -7.87
N ASN A 96 -5.23 -3.28 -7.96
CA ASN A 96 -6.15 -3.34 -9.10
C ASN A 96 -6.23 -1.98 -9.79
N LEU A 97 -5.49 -1.82 -10.89
CA LEU A 97 -5.44 -0.57 -11.68
C LEU A 97 -6.42 -0.60 -12.87
N CYS A 98 -6.87 0.57 -13.30
CA CYS A 98 -7.82 0.76 -14.40
C CYS A 98 -7.40 0.03 -15.68
N THR A 99 -8.36 -0.65 -16.32
CA THR A 99 -8.16 -1.49 -17.52
C THR A 99 -7.26 -2.72 -17.35
N GLY A 100 -6.67 -2.92 -16.16
CA GLY A 100 -5.91 -4.10 -15.81
C GLY A 100 -6.79 -5.33 -15.55
N THR A 101 -6.14 -6.48 -15.34
CA THR A 101 -6.81 -7.69 -14.84
C THR A 101 -7.02 -7.59 -13.34
N LEU A 102 -8.18 -8.04 -12.85
CA LEU A 102 -8.44 -8.23 -11.43
C LEU A 102 -7.40 -9.18 -10.83
N ALA A 103 -6.72 -8.77 -9.75
CA ALA A 103 -5.68 -9.56 -9.13
C ALA A 103 -6.22 -10.71 -8.28
N GLU A 104 -5.65 -11.90 -8.45
CA GLU A 104 -5.82 -13.00 -7.49
C GLU A 104 -4.85 -12.82 -6.33
N LEU A 105 -5.37 -12.66 -5.12
CA LEU A 105 -4.58 -12.54 -3.88
C LEU A 105 -4.65 -13.85 -3.07
N ALA A 106 -3.52 -14.21 -2.48
CA ALA A 106 -3.47 -15.33 -1.54
C ALA A 106 -4.26 -15.02 -0.25
N PRO A 107 -4.83 -16.02 0.44
CA PRO A 107 -5.49 -15.82 1.73
C PRO A 107 -4.54 -15.18 2.76
N SER A 108 -5.11 -14.35 3.65
CA SER A 108 -4.38 -13.71 4.75
C SER A 108 -3.63 -14.73 5.61
N GLN A 109 -2.37 -14.43 5.92
CA GLN A 109 -1.54 -15.26 6.82
C GLN A 109 -2.02 -15.24 8.28
N TYR A 110 -2.90 -14.30 8.63
CA TYR A 110 -3.54 -14.22 9.94
C TYR A 110 -4.92 -14.87 9.99
N GLY A 111 -5.44 -15.37 8.85
CA GLY A 111 -6.80 -15.88 8.75
C GLY A 111 -7.84 -14.76 8.83
N LEU A 112 -7.54 -13.59 8.28
CA LEU A 112 -8.52 -12.54 8.04
C LEU A 112 -9.16 -12.71 6.64
N GLN A 113 -10.44 -12.38 6.51
CA GLN A 113 -11.17 -12.36 5.23
C GLN A 113 -12.03 -11.11 5.11
N LEU A 114 -12.14 -10.55 3.90
CA LEU A 114 -13.12 -9.50 3.56
C LEU A 114 -14.34 -10.09 2.85
N ASP A 115 -15.55 -9.76 3.32
CA ASP A 115 -16.80 -9.98 2.60
C ASP A 115 -17.37 -8.63 2.13
N VAL A 116 -17.77 -8.53 0.85
CA VAL A 116 -18.28 -7.29 0.24
C VAL A 116 -19.79 -7.31 0.13
N GLU A 117 -20.47 -6.41 0.84
CA GLU A 117 -21.94 -6.40 0.98
C GLU A 117 -22.53 -5.09 0.46
N PHE A 118 -23.04 -5.13 -0.77
CA PHE A 118 -23.74 -4.04 -1.43
C PHE A 118 -25.18 -4.45 -1.77
N PRO A 119 -26.09 -3.50 -2.06
CA PRO A 119 -27.38 -3.80 -2.65
C PRO A 119 -27.21 -4.62 -3.93
N ALA A 120 -27.98 -5.70 -4.09
CA ALA A 120 -27.89 -6.58 -5.27
C ALA A 120 -28.21 -5.86 -6.60
N THR A 121 -28.87 -4.70 -6.53
CA THR A 121 -29.20 -3.82 -7.66
C THR A 121 -28.94 -2.37 -7.30
N ALA A 122 -28.33 -1.60 -8.20
CA ALA A 122 -28.16 -0.14 -8.09
C ALA A 122 -28.53 0.55 -9.42
N PRO A 123 -28.95 1.83 -9.41
CA PRO A 123 -29.27 2.55 -10.64
C PRO A 123 -28.02 2.78 -11.50
N VAL A 124 -28.21 2.81 -12.82
CA VAL A 124 -27.21 3.37 -13.75
C VAL A 124 -27.04 4.87 -13.54
N GLY A 125 -25.82 5.39 -13.75
CA GLY A 125 -25.52 6.82 -13.63
C GLY A 125 -24.13 7.07 -13.07
N THR A 126 -23.95 8.20 -12.40
CA THR A 126 -22.69 8.59 -11.74
C THR A 126 -22.88 8.91 -10.26
N GLU A 127 -24.02 8.54 -9.68
CA GLU A 127 -24.29 8.71 -8.25
C GLU A 127 -23.56 7.62 -7.45
N PRO A 128 -22.92 7.93 -6.31
CA PRO A 128 -22.26 6.94 -5.48
C PRO A 128 -23.24 5.87 -4.96
N VAL A 129 -22.87 4.60 -5.11
CA VAL A 129 -23.57 3.47 -4.48
C VAL A 129 -22.91 3.23 -3.12
N THR A 130 -23.72 3.12 -2.06
CA THR A 130 -23.25 2.85 -0.69
C THR A 130 -23.41 1.36 -0.36
N GLY A 131 -22.44 0.82 0.38
CA GLY A 131 -22.45 -0.53 0.91
C GLY A 131 -21.49 -0.67 2.08
N THR A 132 -21.23 -1.91 2.47
CA THR A 132 -20.35 -2.26 3.58
C THR A 132 -19.34 -3.34 3.17
N VAL A 133 -18.21 -3.36 3.85
CA VAL A 133 -17.26 -4.47 3.79
C VAL A 133 -17.02 -4.97 5.21
N ARG A 134 -17.12 -6.27 5.43
CA ARG A 134 -16.87 -6.91 6.72
C ARG A 134 -15.52 -7.60 6.70
N LEU A 135 -14.67 -7.26 7.65
CA LEU A 135 -13.43 -7.96 7.97
C LEU A 135 -13.72 -8.99 9.08
N THR A 136 -13.55 -10.27 8.77
CA THR A 136 -13.85 -11.40 9.67
C THR A 136 -12.55 -12.12 10.04
N ASN A 137 -12.36 -12.46 11.33
CA ASN A 137 -11.33 -13.41 11.74
C ASN A 137 -11.86 -14.84 11.56
N THR A 138 -11.33 -15.56 10.56
CA THR A 138 -11.68 -16.94 10.23
C THR A 138 -10.70 -17.97 10.82
N SER A 139 -9.69 -17.51 11.57
CA SER A 139 -8.73 -18.37 12.29
C SER A 139 -9.28 -18.89 13.63
N ASP A 140 -8.52 -19.75 14.28
CA ASP A 140 -8.79 -20.30 15.62
C ASP A 140 -8.11 -19.53 16.77
N ARG A 141 -7.47 -18.39 16.45
CA ARG A 141 -6.77 -17.51 17.40
C ARG A 141 -7.30 -16.08 17.34
N GLU A 142 -7.07 -15.34 18.41
CA GLU A 142 -7.20 -13.88 18.43
C GLU A 142 -6.27 -13.23 17.39
N VAL A 143 -6.73 -12.15 16.74
CA VAL A 143 -5.95 -11.38 15.77
C VAL A 143 -5.95 -9.91 16.18
N VAL A 144 -4.75 -9.42 16.56
CA VAL A 144 -4.52 -8.03 17.00
C VAL A 144 -3.64 -7.28 16.00
N GLY A 145 -4.01 -6.04 15.69
CA GLY A 145 -3.26 -5.17 14.78
C GLY A 145 -4.03 -3.91 14.38
N SER A 146 -3.82 -3.46 13.14
CA SER A 146 -4.48 -2.27 12.61
C SER A 146 -4.65 -2.30 11.10
N THR A 147 -5.62 -1.54 10.61
CA THR A 147 -5.95 -1.34 9.19
C THR A 147 -6.15 0.16 8.88
N PRO A 148 -6.13 0.58 7.61
CA PRO A 148 -6.70 1.86 7.19
C PRO A 148 -8.20 1.98 7.52
N LEU A 149 -8.69 3.22 7.61
CA LEU A 149 -10.11 3.54 7.83
C LEU A 149 -11.12 2.91 6.85
N ARG A 150 -10.68 2.52 5.65
CA ARG A 150 -11.52 1.94 4.60
C ARG A 150 -10.71 0.93 3.77
N PRO A 151 -11.31 -0.18 3.34
CA PRO A 151 -10.74 -1.04 2.31
C PRO A 151 -10.76 -0.33 0.95
N SER A 152 -9.81 -0.67 0.09
CA SER A 152 -9.84 -0.32 -1.33
C SER A 152 -10.83 -1.25 -2.04
N LEU A 153 -11.78 -0.66 -2.75
CA LEU A 153 -12.75 -1.38 -3.57
C LEU A 153 -12.28 -1.47 -5.03
N THR A 154 -12.83 -2.44 -5.76
CA THR A 154 -12.66 -2.57 -7.22
C THR A 154 -13.99 -3.01 -7.82
N VAL A 155 -14.38 -2.40 -8.95
CA VAL A 155 -15.46 -2.87 -9.82
C VAL A 155 -14.84 -3.43 -11.08
N SER A 156 -15.24 -4.64 -11.45
CA SER A 156 -14.75 -5.33 -12.64
C SER A 156 -15.86 -6.01 -13.43
N GLN A 157 -15.60 -6.30 -14.70
CA GLN A 157 -16.46 -7.11 -15.55
C GLN A 157 -15.57 -8.02 -16.40
N ASP A 158 -15.92 -9.31 -16.48
CA ASP A 158 -15.12 -10.33 -17.18
C ASP A 158 -13.63 -10.32 -16.75
N GLY A 159 -13.37 -10.09 -15.46
CA GLY A 159 -12.02 -10.00 -14.89
C GLY A 159 -11.23 -8.73 -15.25
N THR A 160 -11.84 -7.76 -15.96
CA THR A 160 -11.21 -6.47 -16.30
C THR A 160 -11.64 -5.39 -15.32
N VAL A 161 -10.70 -4.65 -14.75
CA VAL A 161 -10.95 -3.53 -13.82
C VAL A 161 -11.53 -2.33 -14.58
N LEU A 162 -12.72 -1.90 -14.19
CA LEU A 162 -13.42 -0.75 -14.76
C LEU A 162 -13.42 0.47 -13.85
N TRP A 163 -13.26 0.23 -12.54
CA TRP A 163 -13.16 1.25 -11.49
C TRP A 163 -12.40 0.67 -10.29
N HIS A 164 -11.64 1.50 -9.56
CA HIS A 164 -11.10 1.13 -8.26
C HIS A 164 -11.12 2.34 -7.32
N SER A 165 -10.99 2.10 -6.01
CA SER A 165 -10.72 3.19 -5.07
C SER A 165 -9.37 3.82 -5.41
N ASN A 166 -9.39 5.09 -5.81
CA ASN A 166 -8.21 5.94 -5.92
C ASN A 166 -8.30 7.10 -4.93
N GLY A 167 -7.18 7.80 -4.77
CA GLY A 167 -7.11 9.05 -4.03
C GLY A 167 -6.28 9.03 -2.76
N VAL A 168 -6.37 10.13 -2.00
CA VAL A 168 -5.53 10.36 -0.82
C VAL A 168 -5.82 9.32 0.27
N THR A 169 -4.84 8.47 0.56
CA THR A 169 -4.88 7.55 1.71
C THR A 169 -5.06 8.34 3.00
N LEU A 170 -6.15 8.09 3.73
CA LEU A 170 -6.37 8.71 5.05
C LEU A 170 -5.36 8.13 6.05
N LEU A 171 -4.50 8.98 6.63
CA LEU A 171 -3.46 8.61 7.61
C LEU A 171 -4.02 8.26 9.01
N ALA A 172 -5.24 7.74 9.08
CA ALA A 172 -5.88 7.30 10.31
C ALA A 172 -6.25 5.83 10.21
N LEU A 173 -5.96 5.12 11.30
CA LEU A 173 -6.02 3.67 11.40
C LEU A 173 -7.22 3.26 12.26
N VAL A 174 -7.73 2.06 12.01
CA VAL A 174 -8.68 1.37 12.87
C VAL A 174 -7.91 0.27 13.60
N GLU A 175 -8.09 0.21 14.92
CA GLU A 175 -7.56 -0.85 15.76
C GLU A 175 -8.37 -2.13 15.50
N VAL A 176 -7.66 -3.24 15.27
CA VAL A 176 -8.24 -4.56 15.07
C VAL A 176 -7.87 -5.40 16.27
N ASP A 177 -8.87 -5.84 17.01
CA ASP A 177 -8.79 -6.86 18.05
C ASP A 177 -10.02 -7.74 17.83
N LEU A 178 -9.82 -8.91 17.23
CA LEU A 178 -10.89 -9.80 16.80
C LEU A 178 -10.66 -11.21 17.34
N GLN A 179 -11.62 -11.71 18.12
CA GLN A 179 -11.68 -13.11 18.53
C GLN A 179 -12.02 -14.02 17.33
N PRO A 180 -11.78 -15.34 17.42
CA PRO A 180 -12.22 -16.30 16.40
C PRO A 180 -13.70 -16.16 16.04
N GLY A 181 -13.99 -15.90 14.76
CA GLY A 181 -15.34 -15.66 14.23
C GLY A 181 -15.89 -14.25 14.46
N GLU A 182 -15.16 -13.35 15.11
CA GLU A 182 -15.56 -11.95 15.28
C GLU A 182 -15.34 -11.14 13.99
N SER A 183 -16.00 -9.98 13.89
CA SER A 183 -15.93 -9.15 12.69
C SER A 183 -16.01 -7.65 12.97
N LEU A 184 -15.32 -6.89 12.11
CA LEU A 184 -15.35 -5.43 12.04
C LEU A 184 -15.96 -4.99 10.70
N THR A 185 -16.83 -3.99 10.70
CA THR A 185 -17.51 -3.51 9.48
C THR A 185 -17.07 -2.10 9.10
N TYR A 186 -16.76 -1.90 7.82
CA TYR A 186 -16.45 -0.61 7.22
C TYR A 186 -17.61 -0.16 6.33
N GLU A 187 -18.07 1.08 6.51
CA GLU A 187 -18.94 1.75 5.53
C GLU A 187 -18.11 2.25 4.34
N THR A 188 -18.58 1.99 3.12
CA THR A 188 -17.86 2.34 1.91
C THR A 188 -18.81 2.66 0.74
N THR A 189 -18.24 3.21 -0.33
CA THR A 189 -18.95 3.70 -1.50
C THR A 189 -18.11 3.47 -2.75
N PHE A 190 -18.74 3.13 -3.86
CA PHE A 190 -18.12 3.24 -5.19
C PHE A 190 -18.96 4.13 -6.10
N THR A 191 -18.32 4.75 -7.09
CA THR A 191 -19.01 5.53 -8.11
C THR A 191 -18.99 4.74 -9.42
N PRO A 192 -20.15 4.41 -10.04
CA PRO A 192 -20.20 3.59 -11.24
C PRO A 192 -19.76 4.37 -12.50
N VAL A 193 -18.48 4.71 -12.57
CA VAL A 193 -17.83 5.34 -13.75
C VAL A 193 -16.70 4.48 -14.29
N LEU A 194 -16.49 4.55 -15.60
CA LEU A 194 -15.39 3.89 -16.30
C LEU A 194 -14.12 4.73 -16.19
N CYS A 195 -13.06 4.18 -15.59
CA CYS A 195 -11.76 4.82 -15.49
C CYS A 195 -10.77 4.36 -16.57
N GLY A 196 -9.81 5.22 -16.90
CA GLY A 196 -8.67 4.91 -17.77
C GLY A 196 -7.35 4.84 -16.99
N VAL A 197 -6.28 4.37 -17.63
CA VAL A 197 -4.93 4.30 -17.02
C VAL A 197 -4.39 5.67 -16.59
N GLU A 198 -4.89 6.75 -17.16
CA GLU A 198 -4.56 8.10 -16.74
C GLU A 198 -5.19 8.52 -15.39
N ASP A 199 -6.14 7.74 -14.86
CA ASP A 199 -6.83 8.00 -13.61
C ASP A 199 -6.22 7.27 -12.39
N ASP A 200 -5.34 6.28 -12.61
CA ASP A 200 -4.69 5.44 -11.57
C ASP A 200 -3.85 6.23 -10.54
N LEU A 201 -3.30 7.35 -10.99
CA LEU A 201 -2.32 8.17 -10.27
C LEU A 201 -2.93 9.42 -9.61
N GLY A 202 -4.25 9.64 -9.77
CA GLY A 202 -4.94 10.82 -9.26
C GLY A 202 -5.27 10.73 -7.76
N ASP A 203 -5.27 11.90 -7.10
CA ASP A 203 -5.83 12.07 -5.75
C ASP A 203 -7.37 11.94 -5.73
N ALA A 204 -8.00 11.89 -6.91
CA ALA A 204 -9.37 11.49 -7.19
C ALA A 204 -9.51 11.21 -8.71
N PHE A 205 -10.62 10.59 -9.13
CA PHE A 205 -11.01 10.54 -10.53
C PHE A 205 -11.24 11.93 -11.14
N ARG A 206 -10.99 12.07 -12.44
CA ARG A 206 -11.33 13.28 -13.21
C ARG A 206 -12.85 13.48 -13.26
N GLU A 207 -13.28 14.74 -13.39
CA GLU A 207 -14.69 15.04 -13.63
C GLU A 207 -15.14 14.57 -15.02
N GLY A 208 -16.39 14.13 -15.12
CA GLY A 208 -17.02 13.80 -16.41
C GLY A 208 -16.61 12.45 -17.02
N LEU A 209 -16.05 11.52 -16.22
CA LEU A 209 -15.86 10.14 -16.67
C LEU A 209 -17.20 9.49 -17.12
N PRO A 210 -17.20 8.63 -18.15
CA PRO A 210 -18.40 7.94 -18.59
C PRO A 210 -19.00 7.08 -17.47
N ALA A 211 -20.32 7.07 -17.34
CA ALA A 211 -21.01 6.10 -16.49
C ALA A 211 -20.80 4.66 -16.99
N LEU A 212 -20.74 3.70 -16.07
CA LEU A 212 -20.86 2.28 -16.40
C LEU A 212 -22.25 1.98 -16.98
N GLY A 213 -22.31 1.06 -17.95
CA GLY A 213 -23.57 0.66 -18.58
C GLY A 213 -24.44 -0.19 -17.65
N ALA A 214 -25.69 -0.42 -18.05
CA ALA A 214 -26.50 -1.46 -17.41
C ALA A 214 -25.86 -2.85 -17.64
N GLY A 215 -25.84 -3.70 -16.61
CA GLY A 215 -25.18 -5.00 -16.65
C GLY A 215 -24.84 -5.54 -15.27
N ASP A 216 -24.21 -6.71 -15.25
CA ASP A 216 -23.69 -7.35 -14.05
C ASP A 216 -22.19 -7.07 -13.91
N TYR A 217 -21.76 -6.78 -12.69
CA TYR A 217 -20.39 -6.43 -12.34
C TYR A 217 -19.96 -7.14 -11.06
N ASP A 218 -18.68 -7.45 -10.95
CA ASP A 218 -18.07 -8.01 -9.76
C ASP A 218 -17.41 -6.92 -8.92
N LEU A 219 -17.70 -6.92 -7.63
CA LEU A 219 -17.07 -6.11 -6.60
C LEU A 219 -16.07 -6.94 -5.81
N SER A 220 -14.88 -6.41 -5.60
CA SER A 220 -13.89 -6.96 -4.65
C SER A 220 -13.40 -5.88 -3.69
N ALA A 221 -12.91 -6.30 -2.53
CA ALA A 221 -12.23 -5.44 -1.57
C ALA A 221 -10.85 -5.98 -1.22
N VAL A 222 -9.91 -5.07 -0.99
CA VAL A 222 -8.57 -5.36 -0.45
C VAL A 222 -8.26 -4.34 0.64
N ILE A 223 -7.66 -4.77 1.75
CA ILE A 223 -7.18 -3.86 2.81
C ILE A 223 -5.79 -4.28 3.29
N ASP A 224 -4.95 -3.27 3.53
CA ASP A 224 -3.66 -3.50 4.19
C ASP A 224 -3.91 -3.78 5.69
N PHE A 225 -3.32 -4.86 6.21
CA PHE A 225 -3.32 -5.18 7.64
C PHE A 225 -1.90 -5.16 8.19
N THR A 226 -1.69 -4.41 9.27
CA THR A 226 -0.43 -4.38 10.02
C THR A 226 -0.68 -5.05 11.37
N ALA A 227 -0.14 -6.26 11.55
CA ALA A 227 -0.25 -6.99 12.80
C ALA A 227 0.49 -6.29 13.95
N ASP A 228 -0.03 -6.43 15.17
CA ASP A 228 0.68 -5.98 16.37
C ASP A 228 1.93 -6.87 16.61
N PRO A 229 3.06 -6.31 17.12
CA PRO A 229 4.26 -7.10 17.41
C PRO A 229 4.04 -8.29 18.38
N SER A 230 3.00 -8.27 19.21
CA SER A 230 2.61 -9.41 20.06
C SER A 230 2.22 -10.67 19.27
N MET A 231 1.83 -10.53 17.99
CA MET A 231 1.49 -11.63 17.09
C MET A 231 2.69 -12.49 16.65
N GLY A 232 3.91 -12.16 17.11
CA GLY A 232 5.06 -13.07 17.12
C GLY A 232 5.83 -13.21 15.79
N GLN A 233 5.61 -12.33 14.83
CA GLN A 233 6.37 -12.29 13.57
C GLN A 233 7.67 -11.50 13.75
N GLU A 234 8.80 -12.02 13.25
CA GLU A 234 10.12 -11.37 13.40
C GLU A 234 10.25 -10.03 12.66
N SER A 235 9.34 -9.78 11.71
CA SER A 235 9.02 -8.46 11.18
C SER A 235 7.50 -8.34 11.01
N PRO A 236 6.86 -7.21 11.35
CA PRO A 236 5.45 -6.98 11.00
C PRO A 236 5.35 -6.78 9.48
N GLU A 237 5.24 -7.89 8.73
CA GLU A 237 4.94 -7.83 7.30
C GLU A 237 3.50 -7.35 7.09
N LEU A 238 3.36 -6.36 6.21
CA LEU A 238 2.07 -5.84 5.77
C LEU A 238 1.33 -6.93 4.99
N ASP A 239 0.24 -7.44 5.56
CA ASP A 239 -0.60 -8.45 4.92
C ASP A 239 -1.65 -7.76 4.04
N LEU A 240 -1.95 -8.35 2.88
CA LEU A 240 -3.05 -7.90 2.03
C LEU A 240 -4.24 -8.82 2.28
N VAL A 241 -5.23 -8.31 2.99
CA VAL A 241 -6.45 -9.07 3.28
C VAL A 241 -7.47 -8.81 2.16
N SER A 242 -7.98 -9.88 1.58
CA SER A 242 -9.05 -9.88 0.57
C SER A 242 -10.10 -10.95 0.92
N GLY A 243 -10.99 -11.23 -0.02
CA GLY A 243 -11.92 -12.36 0.06
C GLY A 243 -12.65 -12.57 -1.27
N PRO A 244 -13.81 -13.27 -1.26
CA PRO A 244 -14.57 -13.53 -2.48
C PRO A 244 -15.12 -12.24 -3.11
N THR A 245 -15.32 -12.27 -4.42
CA THR A 245 -16.10 -11.23 -5.11
C THR A 245 -17.58 -11.33 -4.76
N SER A 246 -18.30 -10.20 -4.84
CA SER A 246 -19.77 -10.18 -4.83
C SER A 246 -20.31 -9.46 -6.07
N THR A 247 -21.45 -9.94 -6.58
CA THR A 247 -22.02 -9.41 -7.82
C THR A 247 -23.04 -8.30 -7.54
N ILE A 248 -22.97 -7.22 -8.31
CA ILE A 248 -23.98 -6.15 -8.34
C ILE A 248 -24.52 -5.96 -9.76
N ARG A 249 -25.83 -5.73 -9.89
CA ARG A 249 -26.47 -5.36 -11.16
C ARG A 249 -26.72 -3.86 -11.22
N LEU A 250 -26.24 -3.20 -12.27
CA LEU A 250 -26.64 -1.84 -12.61
C LEU A 250 -27.82 -1.86 -13.58
N GLY A 251 -28.92 -1.17 -13.29
CA GLY A 251 -30.15 -1.16 -14.10
C GLY A 251 -31.23 -0.20 -13.65
#